data_AF-A0A920IN75-F1
#
_entry.id   AF-A0A920IN75-F1
#
_cell.length_a   1.000
_cell.length_b   1.000
_cell.length_c   1.000
_cell.angle_alpha   90.00
_cell.angle_beta   90.00
_cell.angle_gamma   90.00
#
_symmetry.space_group_name_H-M   'P 1'
#
loop_
_entity.id
_entity.type
_entity.pdbx_description
1 polymer ?
#
loop_
_entity_poly.entity_id
_entity_poly.type
_entity_poly.pdbx_seq_one_letter_code
_entity_poly.pdbx_strand_id
1 'polypeptide(L)'
;MVRACEKSLLKTKEPKIINVSSIAALGIGSSIAYACSKGALNSLSLSLARTLAPKITVNSICPGYVETGWHGSSKKVYKKLKLMKNLYHLKIC
;
A
#
# COMPACT_ATOMS: atom_id res chain seq x y z
N MET A 1 -13.67 -5.62 3.95
CA MET A 1 -13.05 -6.95 3.76
C MET A 1 -12.56 -7.57 5.06
N VAL A 2 -11.73 -6.90 5.86
CA VAL A 2 -11.15 -7.46 7.11
C VAL A 2 -12.18 -8.11 8.04
N ARG A 3 -13.27 -7.40 8.37
CA ARG A 3 -14.37 -7.92 9.21
C ARG A 3 -14.98 -9.24 8.68
N ALA A 4 -15.09 -9.41 7.37
CA ALA A 4 -15.67 -10.62 6.79
C ALA A 4 -14.70 -11.81 6.88
N CYS A 5 -13.40 -11.56 6.72
CA CYS A 5 -12.37 -12.60 6.72
C CYS A 5 -11.92 -12.99 8.14
N GLU A 6 -12.21 -12.19 9.16
CA GLU A 6 -11.75 -12.37 10.54
C GLU A 6 -11.99 -13.78 11.08
N LYS A 7 -13.24 -14.29 11.00
CA LYS A 7 -13.58 -15.63 11.50
C LYS A 7 -12.83 -16.75 10.77
N SER A 8 -12.52 -16.57 9.48
CA SER A 8 -11.78 -17.54 8.69
C SER A 8 -10.28 -17.48 9.02
N LEU A 9 -9.73 -16.28 9.19
CA LEU A 9 -8.34 -16.05 9.60
C LEU A 9 -8.04 -16.65 10.97
N LEU A 10 -8.94 -16.53 11.94
CA LEU A 10 -8.74 -17.11 13.27
C LEU A 10 -8.67 -18.65 13.30
N LYS A 11 -9.03 -19.33 12.21
CA LYS A 11 -8.89 -20.80 12.08
C LYS A 11 -7.50 -21.22 11.59
N THR A 12 -6.68 -20.30 11.10
CA THR A 12 -5.34 -20.60 10.60
C THR A 12 -4.31 -20.46 11.72
N LYS A 13 -3.14 -21.10 11.56
CA LYS A 13 -2.08 -21.05 12.59
C LYS A 13 -1.41 -19.67 12.71
N GLU A 14 -1.32 -18.92 11.62
CA GLU A 14 -0.60 -17.65 11.57
C GLU A 14 -1.30 -16.64 10.66
N PRO A 15 -2.42 -16.04 11.11
CA PRO A 15 -3.19 -15.15 10.28
C PRO A 15 -2.49 -13.81 10.08
N LYS A 16 -2.46 -13.37 8.81
CA LYS A 16 -1.85 -12.13 8.37
C LYS A 16 -2.80 -11.38 7.44
N ILE A 17 -2.84 -10.06 7.59
CA ILE A 17 -3.51 -9.13 6.69
C ILE A 17 -2.46 -8.18 6.13
N ILE A 18 -2.34 -8.11 4.80
CA ILE A 18 -1.46 -7.17 4.11
C ILE A 18 -2.31 -6.29 3.20
N ASN A 19 -2.36 -5.01 3.53
CA ASN A 19 -3.02 -4.01 2.70
C ASN A 19 -2.03 -3.42 1.69
N VAL A 20 -2.50 -3.17 0.46
CA VAL A 20 -1.70 -2.54 -0.60
C VAL A 20 -2.06 -1.05 -0.66
N SER A 21 -1.18 -0.23 -0.10
CA SER A 21 -1.27 1.23 -0.11
C SER A 21 -0.53 1.82 -1.33
N SER A 22 0.15 2.95 -1.17
CA SER A 22 0.97 3.60 -2.19
C SER A 22 1.89 4.64 -1.55
N ILE A 23 3.04 4.93 -2.18
CA ILE A 23 3.84 6.11 -1.83
C ILE A 23 3.06 7.43 -1.96
N ALA A 24 1.97 7.45 -2.73
CA ALA A 24 1.06 8.58 -2.81
C ALA A 24 0.42 8.93 -1.45
N ALA A 25 0.29 7.96 -0.53
CA ALA A 25 -0.17 8.20 0.83
C ALA A 25 0.75 9.15 1.61
N LEU A 26 2.01 9.27 1.18
CA LEU A 26 3.03 10.15 1.76
C LEU A 26 3.11 11.50 1.03
N GLY A 27 2.15 11.81 0.16
CA GLY A 27 2.15 13.04 -0.64
C GLY A 27 3.03 12.98 -1.90
N ILE A 28 3.63 11.83 -2.21
CA ILE A 28 4.52 11.68 -3.36
C ILE A 28 3.71 11.32 -4.60
N GLY A 29 3.34 12.35 -5.37
CA GLY A 29 2.82 12.24 -6.74
C GLY A 29 1.59 11.34 -6.91
N SER A 30 0.39 11.93 -6.83
CA SER A 30 -0.89 11.36 -7.33
C SER A 30 -1.98 12.44 -7.25
N SER A 31 -3.26 12.08 -7.44
CA SER A 31 -4.38 12.97 -7.13
C SER A 31 -4.62 13.09 -5.62
N ILE A 32 -5.16 14.22 -5.17
CA ILE A 32 -5.49 14.47 -3.75
C ILE A 32 -6.41 13.38 -3.21
N ALA A 33 -7.45 13.02 -3.97
CA ALA A 33 -8.37 11.96 -3.58
C ALA A 33 -7.67 10.60 -3.42
N TYR A 34 -6.76 10.26 -4.34
CA TYR A 34 -6.00 9.01 -4.25
C TYR A 34 -5.06 8.99 -3.05
N ALA A 35 -4.28 10.07 -2.86
CA ALA A 35 -3.39 10.23 -1.72
C ALA A 35 -4.14 10.11 -0.39
N CYS A 36 -5.27 10.81 -0.25
CA CYS A 36 -6.14 10.73 0.92
C CYS A 36 -6.65 9.31 1.16
N SER A 37 -7.16 8.63 0.13
CA SER A 37 -7.68 7.26 0.25
C SER A 37 -6.60 6.27 0.71
N LYS A 38 -5.36 6.40 0.21
CA LYS A 38 -4.24 5.54 0.59
C LYS A 38 -3.66 5.91 1.97
N GLY A 39 -3.70 7.18 2.35
CA GLY A 39 -3.39 7.65 3.71
C GLY A 39 -4.39 7.12 4.75
N ALA A 40 -5.68 7.14 4.42
CA ALA A 40 -6.73 6.54 5.24
C ALA A 40 -6.51 5.02 5.40
N LEU A 41 -6.10 4.33 4.34
CA LEU A 41 -5.78 2.90 4.41
C LEU A 41 -4.61 2.59 5.35
N ASN A 42 -3.58 3.45 5.39
CA ASN A 42 -2.46 3.31 6.33
C ASN A 42 -2.92 3.49 7.78
N SER A 43 -3.74 4.52 8.05
CA SER A 43 -4.31 4.77 9.38
C SER A 43 -5.23 3.64 9.84
N LEU A 44 -6.04 3.11 8.92
CA LEU A 44 -6.87 1.94 9.14
C LEU A 44 -6.04 0.71 9.50
N SER A 45 -4.93 0.48 8.78
CA SER A 45 -4.06 -0.68 9.01
C SER A 45 -3.45 -0.65 10.41
N LEU A 46 -2.99 0.51 10.86
CA LEU A 46 -2.46 0.70 12.21
C LEU A 46 -3.53 0.46 13.29
N SER A 47 -4.75 0.97 13.06
CA SER A 47 -5.87 0.77 13.98
C SER A 47 -6.25 -0.71 14.09
N LEU A 48 -6.35 -1.40 12.95
CA LEU A 48 -6.63 -2.84 12.90
C LEU A 48 -5.53 -3.69 13.53
N ALA A 49 -4.26 -3.33 13.34
CA ALA A 49 -3.14 -4.03 13.96
C ALA A 49 -3.27 -4.02 15.49
N ARG A 50 -3.67 -2.88 16.07
CA ARG A 50 -3.91 -2.76 17.52
C ARG A 50 -5.14 -3.53 17.98
N THR A 51 -6.23 -3.50 17.22
CA THR A 51 -7.47 -4.18 17.60
C THR A 51 -7.37 -5.71 17.52
N LEU A 52 -6.63 -6.23 16.54
CA LEU A 52 -6.59 -7.67 16.26
C LEU A 52 -5.36 -8.38 16.85
N ALA A 53 -4.38 -7.63 17.36
CA ALA A 53 -3.25 -8.21 18.07
C ALA A 53 -3.70 -8.90 19.38
N PRO A 54 -2.98 -9.94 19.84
CA PRO A 54 -1.85 -10.61 19.17
C PRO A 54 -2.28 -11.66 18.14
N LYS A 55 -3.59 -11.85 17.93
CA LYS A 55 -4.13 -12.97 17.14
C LYS A 55 -3.83 -12.83 15.66
N ILE A 56 -4.00 -11.63 15.08
CA ILE A 56 -3.78 -11.36 13.66
C ILE A 56 -2.79 -10.21 13.50
N THR A 57 -1.79 -10.42 12.66
CA THR A 57 -0.85 -9.35 12.29
C THR A 57 -1.38 -8.58 11.07
N VAL A 58 -1.34 -7.25 11.14
CA VAL A 58 -1.83 -6.38 10.07
C VAL A 58 -0.71 -5.42 9.65
N ASN A 59 -0.38 -5.43 8.36
CA ASN A 59 0.63 -4.55 7.78
C ASN A 59 0.10 -3.88 6.50
N SER A 60 0.76 -2.80 6.10
CA SER A 60 0.50 -2.10 4.85
C SER A 60 1.80 -1.93 4.09
N ILE A 61 1.80 -2.24 2.79
CA ILE A 61 2.91 -1.97 1.88
C ILE A 61 2.59 -0.74 1.03
N CYS A 62 3.59 0.10 0.75
CA CYS A 62 3.41 1.34 -0.03
C CYS A 62 4.22 1.26 -1.35
N PRO A 63 3.67 0.65 -2.41
CA PRO A 63 4.37 0.58 -3.69
C PRO A 63 4.58 1.95 -4.31
N GLY A 64 5.73 2.11 -4.97
CA GLY A 64 5.98 3.17 -5.94
C GLY A 64 5.36 2.85 -7.30
N TYR A 65 6.03 3.25 -8.37
CA TYR A 65 5.65 2.83 -9.71
C TYR A 65 6.03 1.37 -9.91
N VAL A 66 5.03 0.56 -10.25
CA VAL A 66 5.19 -0.87 -10.54
C VAL A 66 4.77 -1.11 -11.98
N GLU A 67 5.53 -1.93 -12.70
CA GLU A 67 5.22 -2.33 -14.07
C GLU A 67 4.00 -3.27 -14.06
N THR A 68 2.83 -2.66 -14.18
CA THR A 68 1.53 -3.34 -14.30
C THR A 68 0.71 -2.64 -15.37
N GLY A 69 -0.35 -3.30 -15.87
CA GLY A 69 -1.25 -2.71 -16.89
C GLY A 69 -1.90 -1.38 -16.47
N TRP A 70 -1.92 -1.07 -15.17
CA TRP A 70 -2.43 0.19 -14.63
C TRP A 70 -1.64 1.42 -15.08
N HIS A 71 -0.32 1.30 -15.24
CA HIS A 71 0.57 2.42 -15.57
C HIS A 71 0.84 2.55 -17.07
N GLY A 72 0.20 1.73 -17.90
CA GLY A 72 0.37 1.68 -19.35
C GLY A 72 1.69 1.02 -19.78
N SER A 73 2.12 1.30 -21.01
CA SER A 73 3.36 0.73 -21.58
C SER A 73 4.56 0.98 -20.66
N SER A 74 5.38 -0.06 -20.47
CA SER A 74 6.61 -0.04 -19.69
C SER A 74 7.47 1.19 -19.98
N LYS A 75 7.59 1.62 -21.25
CA LYS A 75 8.36 2.81 -21.64
C LYS A 75 7.90 4.10 -20.91
N LYS A 76 6.58 4.28 -20.71
CA LYS A 76 6.03 5.43 -19.98
C LYS A 76 6.34 5.33 -18.48
N VAL A 77 6.22 4.13 -17.91
CA VAL A 77 6.55 3.85 -16.51
C VAL A 77 8.02 4.15 -16.23
N TYR A 78 8.93 3.61 -17.05
CA TYR A 78 10.37 3.85 -16.93
C TYR A 78 10.73 5.33 -17.07
N LYS A 79 10.11 6.06 -18.01
CA LYS A 79 10.33 7.51 -18.15
C LYS A 79 9.91 8.27 -16.90
N LYS A 80 8.75 7.92 -16.31
CA LYS A 80 8.21 8.57 -15.11
C LYS A 80 9.00 8.22 -13.85
N LEU A 81 9.44 6.96 -13.73
CA LEU A 81 10.38 6.49 -12.71
C LEU A 81 11.71 7.26 -12.75
N LYS A 82 12.28 7.43 -13.94
CA LYS A 82 13.53 8.18 -14.13
C LYS A 82 13.38 9.65 -13.73
N LEU A 83 12.22 10.25 -14.06
CA LEU A 83 11.89 11.61 -13.65
C LEU A 83 11.77 11.72 -12.12
N MET A 84 11.06 10.80 -11.48
CA MET A 84 10.87 10.82 -10.02
C MET A 84 12.14 10.52 -9.23
N LYS A 85 13.04 9.69 -9.76
CA LYS A 85 14.39 9.50 -9.19
C LYS A 85 15.14 10.82 -9.07
N ASN A 86 15.04 11.68 -10.08
CA ASN A 86 15.73 12.97 -10.11
C ASN A 86 15.05 14.01 -9.21
N LEU A 87 13.72 13.96 -9.05
CA LEU A 87 12.94 14.91 -8.26
C LEU A 87 12.91 14.60 -6.76
N TYR A 88 12.97 13.32 -6.37
CA TYR A 88 12.71 12.89 -4.99
C TYR A 88 13.83 12.04 -4.39
N HIS A 89 14.96 11.86 -5.07
CA HIS A 89 16.04 10.94 -4.67
C HIS A 89 15.54 9.54 -4.26
N LEU A 90 14.43 9.08 -4.87
CA LEU A 90 13.77 7.84 -4.48
C LEU A 90 14.62 6.64 -4.90
N LYS A 91 15.13 5.86 -3.94
CA LYS A 91 15.63 4.50 -4.20
C LYS A 91 14.43 3.62 -4.57
N ILE A 92 14.40 3.16 -5.81
CA ILE A 92 13.53 2.05 -6.22
C ILE A 92 14.06 0.83 -5.47
N CYS A 93 13.20 0.12 -4.73
CA CYS A 93 13.54 -1.17 -4.14
C CYS A 93 14.08 -2.13 -5.21
#